data_AF-A0A9P7ZSK1-F1
#
_entry.id   AF-A0A9P7ZSK1-F1
#
_cell.length_a   1.000
_cell.length_b   1.000
_cell.length_c   1.000
_cell.angle_alpha   90.00
_cell.angle_beta   90.00
_cell.angle_gamma   90.00
#
_symmetry.space_group_name_H-M   'P 1'
#
loop_
_entity.id
_entity.type
_entity.pdbx_description
1 polymer ?
#
loop_
_entity_poly.entity_id
_entity_poly.type
_entity_poly.pdbx_seq_one_letter_code
_entity_poly.pdbx_strand_id
1 'polypeptide(L)'
;MTGNKPQKDDAWARASEFSAAMLDCQPYADDSMLFIMRYSTIRAQDFSAMMSTLDKMTKLWGTPAAEVPGGPEARAQKAAEYREECMRCLGGFPELQTDFDRFVTSSRAMARAANGGQV
;
A
#
# COMPACT_ATOMS: atom_id res chain seq x y z
N MET A 1 -7.33 -22.46 40.62
CA MET A 1 -7.77 -21.45 39.63
C MET A 1 -6.54 -21.03 38.82
N THR A 2 -6.18 -21.82 37.80
CA THR A 2 -5.01 -21.55 36.95
C THR A 2 -5.46 -20.67 35.79
N GLY A 3 -5.08 -19.39 35.83
CA GLY A 3 -5.33 -18.42 34.78
C GLY A 3 -4.62 -18.84 33.49
N ASN A 4 -5.41 -19.29 32.52
CA ASN A 4 -4.95 -19.68 31.20
C ASN A 4 -4.57 -18.40 30.44
N LYS A 5 -3.27 -18.06 30.39
CA LYS A 5 -2.79 -16.98 29.51
C LYS A 5 -3.01 -17.44 28.07
N PRO A 6 -3.63 -16.62 27.19
CA PRO A 6 -3.81 -17.01 25.80
C PRO A 6 -2.44 -17.22 25.16
N GLN A 7 -2.21 -18.46 24.73
CA GLN A 7 -0.97 -18.91 24.13
C GLN A 7 -0.82 -18.19 22.79
N LYS A 8 0.25 -17.39 22.65
CA LYS A 8 0.50 -16.53 21.49
C LYS A 8 0.49 -17.30 20.17
N ASP A 9 0.87 -18.57 20.22
CA ASP A 9 0.88 -19.51 19.10
C ASP A 9 -0.53 -19.85 18.59
N ASP A 10 -1.51 -19.89 19.49
CA ASP A 10 -2.90 -20.22 19.23
C ASP A 10 -3.65 -19.03 18.58
N ALA A 11 -3.26 -17.80 18.93
CA ALA A 11 -3.75 -16.59 18.27
C ALA A 11 -3.19 -16.45 16.85
N TRP A 12 -1.93 -16.83 16.63
CA TRP A 12 -1.29 -16.76 15.32
C TRP A 12 -1.82 -17.84 14.37
N ALA A 13 -2.06 -19.06 14.87
CA ALA A 13 -2.70 -20.14 14.12
C ALA A 13 -4.11 -19.75 13.64
N ARG A 14 -4.94 -19.19 14.53
CA ARG A 14 -6.28 -18.69 14.18
C ARG A 14 -6.26 -17.56 13.15
N ALA A 15 -5.29 -16.64 13.24
CA ALA A 15 -5.14 -15.56 12.27
C ALA A 15 -4.72 -16.09 10.89
N SER A 16 -3.86 -17.10 10.84
CA SER A 16 -3.45 -17.78 9.61
C SER A 16 -4.62 -18.54 8.95
N GLU A 17 -5.42 -19.26 9.74
CA GLU A 17 -6.61 -19.98 9.25
C GLU A 17 -7.69 -19.01 8.74
N PHE A 18 -7.92 -17.90 9.46
CA PHE A 18 -8.86 -16.86 9.03
C PHE A 18 -8.40 -16.19 7.73
N SER A 19 -7.11 -15.88 7.62
CA SER A 19 -6.53 -15.33 6.39
C SER A 19 -6.68 -16.29 5.21
N ALA A 20 -6.40 -17.58 5.40
CA ALA A 20 -6.56 -18.61 4.38
C ALA A 20 -8.02 -18.77 3.92
N ALA A 21 -8.98 -18.77 4.86
CA ALA A 21 -10.39 -18.87 4.54
C ALA A 21 -10.94 -17.63 3.79
N MET A 22 -10.40 -16.44 4.08
CA MET A 22 -10.80 -15.20 3.40
C MET A 22 -10.17 -15.07 2.00
N LEU A 23 -8.99 -15.66 1.78
CA LEU A 23 -8.31 -15.72 0.48
C LEU A 23 -9.04 -16.63 -0.54
N ASP A 24 -9.82 -17.61 -0.06
CA ASP A 24 -10.54 -18.58 -0.89
C ASP A 24 -11.93 -18.08 -1.35
N CYS A 25 -12.30 -16.82 -1.05
CA CYS A 25 -13.58 -16.23 -1.43
C CYS A 25 -13.43 -15.37 -2.71
N GLN A 26 -13.39 -16.03 -3.86
CA GLN A 26 -13.07 -15.44 -5.17
C GLN A 26 -13.84 -14.15 -5.60
N PRO A 27 -15.13 -13.91 -5.30
CA PRO A 27 -15.79 -12.72 -5.86
C PRO A 27 -15.71 -11.45 -4.99
N TYR A 28 -15.22 -11.53 -3.75
CA TYR A 28 -15.01 -10.37 -2.86
C TYR A 28 -13.51 -10.01 -2.70
N ALA A 29 -12.66 -10.76 -3.38
CA ALA A 29 -11.21 -10.68 -3.34
C ALA A 29 -10.64 -9.54 -4.21
N ASP A 30 -11.43 -9.00 -5.15
CA ASP A 30 -10.94 -7.99 -6.08
C ASP A 30 -10.93 -6.58 -5.44
N ASP A 31 -9.71 -6.09 -5.25
CA ASP A 31 -9.26 -4.69 -5.32
C ASP A 31 -9.10 -3.82 -4.05
N SER A 32 -9.59 -4.17 -2.86
CA SER A 32 -9.29 -3.31 -1.68
C SER A 32 -9.22 -3.96 -0.30
N MET A 33 -10.13 -4.87 0.02
CA MET A 33 -10.13 -5.53 1.35
C MET A 33 -9.00 -6.56 1.50
N LEU A 34 -8.63 -7.23 0.40
CA LEU A 34 -7.47 -8.12 0.39
C LEU A 34 -6.16 -7.35 0.49
N PHE A 35 -6.09 -6.14 -0.08
CA PHE A 35 -4.94 -5.27 0.09
C PHE A 35 -4.73 -4.96 1.58
N ILE A 36 -5.76 -4.54 2.32
CA ILE A 36 -5.62 -4.24 3.76
C ILE A 36 -5.25 -5.49 4.59
N MET A 37 -5.86 -6.65 4.31
CA MET A 37 -5.57 -7.88 5.05
C MET A 37 -4.19 -8.48 4.73
N ARG A 38 -3.74 -8.43 3.47
CA ARG A 38 -2.42 -8.92 3.06
C ARG A 38 -1.30 -8.00 3.55
N TYR A 39 -1.62 -6.73 3.82
CA TYR A 39 -0.74 -5.79 4.51
C TYR A 39 -0.73 -5.95 6.03
N SER A 40 -1.66 -6.71 6.63
CA SER A 40 -1.68 -6.94 8.08
C SER A 40 -0.51 -7.82 8.57
N THR A 41 0.18 -8.52 7.66
CA THR A 41 1.44 -9.25 7.96
C THR A 41 2.67 -8.35 7.97
N ILE A 42 2.53 -7.10 7.52
CA ILE A 42 3.59 -6.10 7.56
C ILE A 42 3.66 -5.55 8.98
N ARG A 43 4.87 -5.24 9.45
CA ARG A 43 5.05 -4.62 10.77
C ARG A 43 4.26 -3.32 10.83
N ALA A 44 3.53 -3.08 11.91
CA ALA A 44 2.69 -1.89 12.06
C ALA A 44 3.43 -0.57 11.76
N GLN A 45 4.72 -0.48 12.11
CA GLN A 45 5.59 0.66 11.78
C GLN A 45 5.77 0.86 10.26
N ASP A 46 5.96 -0.23 9.51
CA ASP A 46 6.21 -0.18 8.07
C ASP A 46 4.89 0.09 7.34
N PHE A 47 3.77 -0.45 7.84
CA PHE A 47 2.43 -0.11 7.36
C PHE A 47 2.12 1.38 7.55
N SER A 48 2.36 1.92 8.75
CA SER A 48 2.14 3.35 9.02
C SER A 48 3.05 4.24 8.18
N ALA A 49 4.32 3.86 8.00
CA ALA A 49 5.26 4.58 7.15
C ALA A 49 4.78 4.57 5.69
N MET A 50 4.36 3.42 5.18
CA MET A 50 3.82 3.31 3.83
C MET A 50 2.57 4.16 3.65
N MET A 51 1.58 4.08 4.55
CA MET A 51 0.35 4.88 4.44
C MET A 51 0.65 6.38 4.47
N SER A 52 1.61 6.82 5.30
CA SER A 52 2.07 8.21 5.31
C SER A 52 2.72 8.63 3.98
N THR A 53 3.55 7.75 3.40
CA THR A 53 4.21 8.01 2.12
C THR A 53 3.21 8.00 0.96
N LEU A 54 2.21 7.12 0.99
CA LEU A 54 1.14 7.06 -0.01
C LEU A 54 0.26 8.32 0.00
N ASP A 55 -0.05 8.86 1.20
CA ASP A 55 -0.75 10.15 1.33
C ASP A 55 0.06 11.29 0.69
N LYS A 56 1.37 11.36 0.96
CA LYS A 56 2.27 12.35 0.32
C LYS A 56 2.30 12.21 -1.19
N MET A 57 2.36 10.97 -1.68
CA MET A 57 2.37 10.67 -3.12
C MET A 57 1.06 11.08 -3.80
N THR A 58 -0.07 10.80 -3.15
CA THR A 58 -1.41 11.18 -3.65
C THR A 58 -1.56 12.70 -3.70
N LYS A 59 -1.12 13.41 -2.65
CA LYS A 59 -1.10 14.88 -2.63
C LYS A 59 -0.23 15.44 -3.76
N LEU A 60 0.96 14.88 -3.97
CA LEU A 60 1.87 15.30 -5.04
C LEU A 60 1.26 15.12 -6.45
N TRP A 61 0.47 14.06 -6.66
CA TRP A 61 -0.24 13.84 -7.92
C TRP A 61 -1.43 14.80 -8.10
N GLY A 62 -2.09 15.19 -7.01
CA GLY A 62 -3.14 16.21 -7.01
C GLY A 62 -2.62 17.63 -7.25
N THR A 63 -1.36 17.92 -6.88
CA THR A 63 -0.74 19.23 -7.13
C THR A 63 -0.28 19.34 -8.60
N PRO A 64 -0.69 20.40 -9.34
CA PRO A 64 -0.18 20.68 -10.68
C PRO A 64 1.35 20.79 -10.71
N ALA A 65 1.99 20.28 -11.78
CA ALA A 65 3.45 20.26 -11.88
C ALA A 65 4.10 21.64 -11.82
N ALA A 66 3.37 22.69 -12.24
CA ALA A 66 3.82 24.08 -12.19
C ALA A 66 3.84 24.66 -10.75
N GLU A 67 3.07 24.09 -9.83
CA GLU A 67 2.97 24.54 -8.44
C GLU A 67 3.96 23.82 -7.50
N VAL A 68 4.61 22.76 -7.98
CA VAL A 68 5.63 22.05 -7.19
C VAL A 68 6.95 22.83 -7.21
N PRO A 69 7.56 23.13 -6.05
CA PRO A 69 8.88 23.75 -5.99
C PRO A 69 9.92 22.89 -6.73
N GLY A 70 10.63 23.50 -7.68
CA GLY A 70 11.56 22.78 -8.58
C GLY A 70 10.91 22.25 -9.87
N GLY A 71 9.62 22.52 -10.08
CA GLY A 71 8.92 22.23 -11.32
C GLY A 71 8.63 20.75 -11.57
N PRO A 72 8.32 20.39 -12.84
CA PRO A 72 7.91 19.03 -13.21
C PRO A 72 8.96 17.95 -12.93
N GLU A 73 10.25 18.28 -13.07
CA GLU A 73 11.34 17.34 -12.84
C GLU A 73 11.50 17.00 -11.35
N ALA A 74 11.49 18.01 -10.47
CA ALA A 74 11.51 17.80 -9.03
C ALA A 74 10.28 17.03 -8.53
N ARG A 75 9.11 17.26 -9.16
CA ARG A 75 7.90 16.48 -8.90
C ARG A 75 8.07 15.02 -9.29
N ALA A 76 8.62 14.74 -10.47
CA ALA A 76 8.88 13.38 -10.93
C ALA A 76 9.87 12.65 -10.01
N GLN A 77 10.93 13.33 -9.58
CA GLN A 77 11.91 12.79 -8.65
C GLN A 77 11.28 12.43 -7.30
N LYS A 78 10.51 13.34 -6.69
CA LYS A 78 9.79 13.05 -5.44
C LYS A 78 8.79 11.91 -5.56
N ALA A 79 8.11 11.80 -6.70
CA ALA A 79 7.20 10.68 -6.95
C ALA A 79 7.95 9.34 -7.02
N ALA A 80 9.15 9.32 -7.60
CA ALA A 80 10.00 8.13 -7.61
C ALA A 80 10.50 7.77 -6.20
N GLU A 81 10.95 8.75 -5.42
CA GLU A 81 11.37 8.57 -4.02
C GLU A 81 10.24 7.99 -3.15
N TYR A 82 9.02 8.52 -3.27
CA TYR A 82 7.87 8.00 -2.53
C TYR A 82 7.50 6.58 -2.96
N ARG A 83 7.57 6.27 -4.25
CA ARG A 83 7.34 4.90 -4.74
C ARG A 83 8.38 3.94 -4.16
N GLU A 84 9.65 4.30 -4.18
CA GLU A 84 10.73 3.47 -3.64
C GLU A 84 10.56 3.23 -2.14
N GLU A 85 10.20 4.26 -1.38
CA GLU A 85 9.96 4.14 0.06
C GLU A 85 8.78 3.21 0.37
N CYS A 86 7.68 3.30 -0.37
CA CYS A 86 6.58 2.33 -0.24
C CYS A 86 7.01 0.90 -0.58
N MET A 87 7.82 0.71 -1.63
CA MET A 87 8.36 -0.60 -2.00
C MET A 87 9.30 -1.16 -0.93
N ARG A 88 10.06 -0.31 -0.25
CA ARG A 88 10.93 -0.68 0.88
C ARG A 88 10.11 -1.15 2.08
N CYS A 89 9.01 -0.47 2.40
CA CYS A 89 8.07 -0.92 3.45
C CYS A 89 7.45 -2.29 3.14
N LEU A 90 7.31 -2.62 1.86
CA LEU A 90 6.84 -3.91 1.36
C LEU A 90 7.96 -4.96 1.22
N GLY A 91 9.18 -4.65 1.63
CA GLY A 91 10.33 -5.54 1.55
C GLY A 91 10.03 -6.89 2.22
N GLY A 92 10.31 -7.98 1.50
CA GLY A 92 9.99 -9.34 1.93
C GLY A 92 8.66 -9.88 1.41
N PHE A 93 7.86 -9.06 0.71
CA PHE A 93 6.58 -9.45 0.12
C PHE A 93 6.54 -9.12 -1.39
N PRO A 94 7.16 -9.94 -2.26
CA PRO A 94 7.32 -9.63 -3.69
C PRO A 94 5.97 -9.53 -4.44
N GLU A 95 4.97 -10.30 -4.03
CA GLU A 95 3.61 -10.19 -4.57
C GLU A 95 2.98 -8.83 -4.25
N LEU A 96 3.12 -8.35 -3.02
CA LEU A 96 2.60 -7.03 -2.60
C LEU A 96 3.31 -5.88 -3.30
N GLN A 97 4.61 -6.01 -3.54
CA GLN A 97 5.37 -5.04 -4.33
C GLN A 97 4.83 -4.96 -5.77
N THR A 98 4.48 -6.11 -6.36
CA THR A 98 3.88 -6.17 -7.71
C THR A 98 2.50 -5.53 -7.74
N ASP A 99 1.65 -5.85 -6.77
CA ASP A 99 0.30 -5.29 -6.67
C ASP A 99 0.33 -3.79 -6.43
N PHE A 100 1.21 -3.32 -5.55
CA PHE A 100 1.43 -1.90 -5.31
C PHE A 100 1.86 -1.17 -6.58
N ASP A 101 2.76 -1.75 -7.37
CA ASP A 101 3.20 -1.11 -8.61
C ASP A 101 2.08 -0.99 -9.65
N ARG A 102 1.24 -2.01 -9.76
CA ARG A 102 0.02 -1.97 -10.61
C ARG A 102 -0.94 -0.89 -10.13
N PHE A 103 -1.15 -0.79 -8.81
CA PHE A 103 -1.99 0.24 -8.20
C PHE A 103 -1.45 1.66 -8.49
N VAL A 104 -0.15 1.89 -8.32
CA VAL A 104 0.48 3.19 -8.60
C VAL A 104 0.35 3.55 -10.07
N THR A 105 0.61 2.60 -10.98
CA THR A 105 0.49 2.80 -12.43
C THR A 105 -0.94 3.19 -12.82
N SER A 106 -1.94 2.47 -12.29
CA SER A 106 -3.36 2.74 -12.54
C SER A 106 -3.81 4.07 -11.95
N SER A 107 -3.38 4.38 -10.72
CA SER A 107 -3.69 5.64 -10.04
C SER A 107 -3.11 6.85 -10.77
N ARG A 108 -1.88 6.76 -11.29
CA ARG A 108 -1.28 7.81 -12.13
C ARG A 108 -2.01 7.99 -13.44
N ALA A 109 -2.44 6.90 -14.09
CA ALA A 109 -3.25 6.99 -15.31
C ALA A 109 -4.60 7.68 -15.05
N MET A 110 -5.25 7.37 -13.93
CA MET A 110 -6.49 8.03 -13.51
C MET A 110 -6.26 9.52 -13.19
N ALA A 111 -5.21 9.85 -12.43
CA ALA A 111 -4.87 11.24 -12.12
C ALA A 111 -4.56 12.04 -13.41
N ARG A 112 -3.92 11.42 -14.41
CA ARG A 112 -3.72 12.02 -15.74
C ARG A 112 -5.02 12.29 -16.44
N ALA A 113 -5.94 11.34 -16.45
CA ALA A 113 -7.25 11.51 -17.07
C ALA A 113 -8.06 12.62 -16.38
N ALA A 114 -8.03 12.69 -15.05
CA ALA A 114 -8.71 13.73 -14.27
C ALA A 114 -8.12 15.13 -14.48
N ASN A 115 -6.80 15.23 -14.70
CA ASN A 115 -6.07 16.50 -14.89
C ASN A 115 -5.82 16.85 -16.37
N GLY A 116 -6.59 16.29 -17.32
CA GLY A 116 -6.49 16.63 -18.75
C GLY A 116 -5.16 16.29 -19.41
N GLY A 117 -4.42 15.29 -18.92
CA GLY A 117 -3.16 14.80 -19.49
C GLY A 117 -1.89 15.48 -18.96
N GLN A 118 -1.99 16.43 -18.02
CA GLN A 118 -0.83 17.10 -17.41
C GLN A 118 -0.40 16.44 -16.09
N VAL A 119 0.25 15.25 -16.17
CA VAL A 119 0.97 14.67 -15.01
C VAL A 119 2.31 14.09 -15.40
#